data_AF-A0A4S4CAW5-F1
#
_entry.id   AF-A0A4S4CAW5-F1
#
_cell.length_a   1.000
_cell.length_b   1.000
_cell.length_c   1.000
_cell.angle_alpha   90.00
_cell.angle_beta   90.00
_cell.angle_gamma   90.00
#
_symmetry.space_group_name_H-M   'P 1'
#
loop_
_entity.id
_entity.type
_entity.pdbx_description
1 polymer ?
#
loop_
_entity_poly.entity_id
_entity_poly.type
_entity_poly.pdbx_seq_one_letter_code
_entity_poly.pdbx_strand_id
1 'polypeptide(L)'
;MDLTIVTNNNVIDLWDQIIISATGKAERSVIQQIEKEQEHLITCPKQLGASSWFVIECYKLPNNVYAVRFEEGHIFNYLIIIHNVLENKFYKLVESGTETE
;
A
#
# COMPACT_ATOMS: atom_id res chain seq x y z
N MET A 1 10.50 -5.14 -12.00
CA MET A 1 9.07 -5.15 -12.35
C MET A 1 8.76 -3.83 -13.04
N ASP A 2 8.01 -3.84 -14.14
CA ASP A 2 7.58 -2.61 -14.80
C ASP A 2 6.40 -2.02 -14.01
N LEU A 3 6.61 -0.85 -13.41
CA LEU A 3 5.59 -0.16 -12.60
C LEU A 3 4.35 0.18 -13.43
N THR A 4 4.49 0.36 -14.74
CA THR A 4 3.37 0.63 -15.64
C THR A 4 2.39 -0.54 -15.73
N ILE A 5 2.85 -1.77 -15.52
CA ILE A 5 1.99 -2.97 -15.49
C ILE A 5 1.14 -2.98 -14.22
N VAL A 6 1.72 -2.55 -13.10
CA VAL A 6 1.03 -2.52 -11.81
C VAL A 6 -0.01 -1.41 -11.76
N THR A 7 0.23 -0.29 -12.42
CA THR A 7 -0.75 0.83 -12.47
C THR A 7 -1.97 0.55 -13.34
N ASN A 8 -1.88 -0.39 -14.28
CA ASN A 8 -2.96 -0.71 -15.22
C ASN A 8 -3.79 -1.94 -14.83
N ASN A 9 -3.37 -2.67 -13.79
CA ASN A 9 -4.02 -3.91 -13.34
C ASN A 9 -4.41 -3.80 -11.87
N ASN A 10 -5.35 -4.66 -11.44
CA ASN A 10 -5.71 -4.78 -10.04
C ASN A 10 -4.49 -5.29 -9.24
N VAL A 11 -4.06 -4.55 -8.22
CA VAL A 11 -2.86 -4.86 -7.43
C VAL A 11 -3.03 -6.20 -6.70
N ILE A 12 -4.26 -6.55 -6.34
CA ILE A 12 -4.61 -7.80 -5.65
C ILE A 12 -4.16 -9.00 -6.47
N ASP A 13 -4.47 -9.02 -7.77
CA ASP A 13 -4.19 -10.15 -8.66
C ASP A 13 -2.69 -10.35 -8.92
N LEU A 14 -1.90 -9.29 -8.72
CA LEU A 14 -0.45 -9.28 -8.94
C LEU A 14 0.36 -9.37 -7.64
N TRP A 15 -0.30 -9.48 -6.47
CA TRP A 15 0.36 -9.33 -5.16
C TRP A 15 1.57 -10.25 -4.98
N ASP A 16 1.41 -11.54 -5.30
CA ASP A 16 2.50 -12.51 -5.17
C ASP A 16 3.70 -12.18 -6.07
N GLN A 17 3.45 -11.72 -7.30
CA GLN A 17 4.52 -11.31 -8.22
C GLN A 17 5.22 -10.05 -7.71
N ILE A 18 4.48 -9.12 -7.12
CA ILE A 18 5.01 -7.90 -6.52
C ILE A 18 5.96 -8.27 -5.38
N ILE A 19 5.54 -9.17 -4.46
CA ILE A 19 6.36 -9.65 -3.35
C ILE A 19 7.65 -10.30 -3.86
N ILE A 20 7.56 -11.18 -4.86
CA ILE A 20 8.74 -11.85 -5.45
C ILE A 20 9.72 -10.82 -6.02
N SER A 21 9.21 -9.74 -6.59
CA SER A 21 10.03 -8.66 -7.16
C SER A 21 10.56 -7.66 -6.13
N ALA A 22 10.15 -7.78 -4.87
CA ALA A 22 10.53 -6.83 -3.83
C ALA A 22 12.01 -6.96 -3.46
N THR A 23 12.61 -5.81 -3.14
CA THR A 23 13.98 -5.74 -2.64
C THR A 23 14.09 -6.14 -1.16
N GLY A 24 12.96 -6.26 -0.47
CA GLY A 24 12.87 -6.66 0.92
C GLY A 24 11.60 -6.14 1.59
N LYS A 25 11.46 -6.41 2.89
CA LYS A 25 10.41 -5.76 3.71
C LYS A 25 10.78 -4.31 4.01
N ALA A 26 9.78 -3.45 4.10
CA ALA A 26 10.00 -2.06 4.48
C ALA A 26 10.47 -1.96 5.95
N GLU A 27 11.24 -0.90 6.23
CA GLU A 27 11.69 -0.60 7.58
C GLU A 27 10.50 -0.16 8.46
N ARG A 28 10.62 -0.40 9.77
CA ARG A 28 9.55 -0.05 10.73
C ARG A 28 9.20 1.44 10.72
N SER A 29 10.18 2.32 10.54
CA SER A 29 9.98 3.77 10.43
C SER A 29 9.08 4.14 9.25
N VAL A 30 9.31 3.52 8.10
CA VAL A 30 8.50 3.70 6.88
C VAL A 30 7.07 3.22 7.13
N ILE A 31 6.89 2.05 7.72
CA ILE A 31 5.56 1.50 8.05
C ILE A 31 4.79 2.46 8.95
N GLN A 32 5.40 2.95 10.02
CA GLN A 32 4.77 3.89 10.95
C GLN A 32 4.38 5.21 10.29
N GLN A 33 5.20 5.69 9.35
CA GLN A 33 4.88 6.92 8.62
C GLN A 33 3.71 6.69 7.65
N ILE A 34 3.67 5.55 6.96
CA ILE A 34 2.57 5.16 6.08
C ILE A 34 1.26 5.05 6.87
N GLU A 35 1.29 4.42 8.06
CA GLU A 35 0.12 4.34 8.94
C GLU A 35 -0.36 5.72 9.40
N LYS A 36 0.55 6.68 9.60
CA LYS A 36 0.18 8.05 9.97
C LYS A 36 -0.44 8.83 8.80
N GLU A 37 0.03 8.59 7.58
CA GLU A 37 -0.43 9.27 6.36
C GLU A 37 -1.60 8.55 5.67
N GLN A 38 -2.08 7.44 6.23
CA GLN A 38 -3.07 6.55 5.62
C GLN A 38 -4.35 7.24 5.15
N GLU A 39 -4.79 8.28 5.84
CA GLU A 39 -6.03 9.02 5.51
C GLU A 39 -5.92 9.81 4.19
N HIS A 40 -4.69 10.11 3.75
CA HIS A 40 -4.43 10.75 2.46
C HIS A 40 -4.14 9.74 1.35
N LEU A 41 -3.77 8.50 1.72
CA LEU A 41 -3.40 7.45 0.78
C LEU A 41 -4.61 6.62 0.37
N ILE A 42 -5.44 6.23 1.35
CA ILE A 42 -6.55 5.30 1.17
C ILE A 42 -7.82 6.09 0.85
N THR A 43 -8.45 5.77 -0.28
CA THR A 43 -9.75 6.37 -0.65
C THR A 43 -10.92 5.46 -0.33
N CYS A 44 -10.68 4.16 -0.12
CA CYS A 44 -11.71 3.23 0.34
C CYS A 44 -12.26 3.67 1.71
N PRO A 45 -13.59 3.85 1.84
CA PRO A 45 -14.19 4.22 3.11
C PRO A 45 -13.99 3.11 4.13
N LYS A 46 -13.76 3.50 5.38
CA LYS A 46 -13.71 2.56 6.49
C LYS A 46 -15.11 1.98 6.72
N GLN A 47 -15.25 0.65 6.80
CA GLN A 47 -16.58 0.03 6.82
C GLN A 47 -17.10 -0.29 8.23
N LEU A 48 -16.23 -0.51 9.22
CA LEU A 48 -16.63 -1.05 10.53
C LEU A 48 -16.57 0.00 11.66
N GLY A 49 -16.47 1.28 11.32
CA GLY A 49 -16.28 2.35 12.30
C GLY A 49 -14.91 2.28 12.98
N ALA A 50 -13.95 1.55 12.39
CA ALA A 50 -12.60 1.51 12.89
C ALA A 50 -11.96 2.90 12.79
N SER A 51 -11.12 3.25 13.76
CA SER A 51 -10.41 4.54 13.74
C SER A 51 -9.33 4.58 12.66
N SER A 52 -8.77 3.43 12.27
CA SER A 52 -7.59 3.35 11.42
C SER A 52 -7.50 2.00 10.69
N TRP A 53 -6.93 2.02 9.49
CA TRP A 53 -6.34 0.89 8.80
C TRP A 53 -4.98 0.56 9.42
N PHE A 54 -4.65 -0.73 9.49
CA PHE A 54 -3.37 -1.22 10.00
C PHE A 54 -2.54 -1.80 8.87
N VAL A 55 -1.25 -1.50 8.83
CA VAL A 55 -0.35 -2.11 7.84
C VAL A 55 -0.01 -3.52 8.30
N ILE A 56 -0.44 -4.51 7.53
CA ILE A 56 -0.14 -5.93 7.80
C ILE A 56 1.03 -6.46 6.96
N GLU A 57 1.22 -5.89 5.77
CA GLU A 57 2.40 -6.17 4.95
C GLU A 57 2.91 -4.89 4.28
N CYS A 58 4.24 -4.73 4.21
CA CYS A 58 4.86 -3.62 3.49
C CYS A 58 6.19 -4.06 2.89
N TYR A 59 6.29 -3.99 1.57
CA TYR A 59 7.43 -4.45 0.80
C TYR A 59 8.05 -3.29 0.02
N LYS A 60 9.37 -3.19 0.04
CA LYS A 60 10.12 -2.17 -0.68
C LYS A 60 10.36 -2.63 -2.11
N LEU A 61 9.89 -1.84 -3.05
CA LEU A 61 10.16 -1.97 -4.47
C LEU A 61 11.30 -1.02 -4.88
N PRO A 62 11.87 -1.17 -6.10
CA PRO A 62 12.84 -0.21 -6.63
C PRO A 62 12.29 1.23 -6.68
N ASN A 63 13.19 2.20 -6.78
CA ASN A 63 12.84 3.62 -6.97
C ASN A 63 11.97 4.24 -5.87
N ASN A 64 12.19 3.85 -4.60
CA ASN A 64 11.44 4.35 -3.43
C ASN A 64 9.93 4.09 -3.50
N VAL A 65 9.54 3.02 -4.19
CA VAL A 65 8.15 2.56 -4.24
C VAL A 65 7.94 1.50 -3.18
N TYR A 66 6.73 1.44 -2.62
CA TYR A 66 6.33 0.46 -1.63
C TYR A 66 5.00 -0.18 -2.03
N ALA A 67 4.91 -1.48 -1.84
CA ALA A 67 3.67 -2.24 -1.90
C ALA A 67 3.18 -2.48 -0.48
N VAL A 68 1.96 -2.04 -0.19
CA VAL A 68 1.42 -2.02 1.16
C VAL A 68 0.07 -2.71 1.18
N ARG A 69 -0.11 -3.66 2.10
CA ARG A 69 -1.40 -4.27 2.40
C ARG A 69 -1.87 -3.76 3.75
N PHE A 70 -3.04 -3.16 3.76
CA PHE A 70 -3.75 -2.68 4.91
C PHE A 70 -4.89 -3.62 5.29
N GLU A 71 -5.26 -3.64 6.56
CA GLU A 71 -6.42 -4.34 7.10
C GLU A 71 -7.27 -3.42 7.97
N GLU A 72 -8.59 -3.54 7.81
CA GLU A 72 -9.62 -3.03 8.72
C GLU A 72 -10.63 -4.14 8.99
N GLY A 73 -10.56 -4.81 10.14
CA GLY A 73 -11.58 -5.78 10.56
C GLY A 73 -11.90 -6.84 9.50
N HIS A 74 -10.86 -7.44 8.89
CA HIS A 74 -10.90 -8.42 7.80
C HIS A 74 -11.17 -7.89 6.39
N ILE A 75 -11.33 -6.58 6.22
CA ILE A 75 -11.33 -5.94 4.91
C ILE A 75 -9.89 -5.57 4.57
N PHE A 76 -9.45 -5.90 3.36
CA PHE A 76 -8.09 -5.64 2.92
C PHE A 76 -8.05 -4.53 1.88
N ASN A 77 -6.98 -3.74 1.92
CA ASN A 77 -6.71 -2.75 0.90
C ASN A 77 -5.24 -2.79 0.49
N TYR A 78 -5.01 -2.83 -0.80
CA TYR A 78 -3.70 -3.03 -1.41
C TYR A 78 -3.31 -1.76 -2.14
N LEU A 79 -2.21 -1.15 -1.72
CA LEU A 79 -1.71 0.10 -2.28
C LEU A 79 -0.31 -0.09 -2.86
N ILE A 80 -0.06 0.66 -3.93
CA ILE A 80 1.29 0.94 -4.41
C ILE A 80 1.51 2.43 -4.20
N ILE A 81 2.53 2.77 -3.42
CA ILE A 81 2.84 4.15 -3.04
C ILE A 81 4.28 4.49 -3.39
N ILE A 82 4.54 5.74 -3.73
CA ILE A 82 5.88 6.27 -3.93
C ILE A 82 6.24 7.23 -2.81
N HIS A 83 7.45 7.09 -2.27
CA HIS A 83 8.00 8.02 -1.27
C HIS A 83 8.80 9.11 -1.98
N ASN A 84 8.30 10.34 -1.92
CA ASN A 84 9.08 11.51 -2.28
C ASN A 84 10.00 11.87 -1.11
N VAL A 85 11.27 11.52 -1.23
CA VAL A 85 12.27 11.73 -0.18
C VAL A 85 12.53 13.21 0.10
N LEU A 86 12.38 14.09 -0.92
CA LEU A 86 12.61 15.53 -0.77
C LEU A 86 11.53 16.19 0.08
N GLU A 87 10.28 15.80 -0.13
CA GLU A 87 9.12 16.32 0.63
C GLU A 87 8.83 15.51 1.89
N ASN A 88 9.48 14.36 2.02
CA ASN A 88 9.20 13.34 3.02
C ASN A 88 7.70 12.97 3.09
N LYS A 89 7.09 12.70 1.93
CA LYS A 89 5.66 12.37 1.80
C LYS A 89 5.44 11.15 0.93
N PHE A 90 4.34 10.45 1.18
CA PHE A 90 3.89 9.36 0.32
C PHE A 90 2.79 9.81 -0.62
N TYR A 91 2.83 9.26 -1.84
CA TYR A 91 1.77 9.44 -2.83
C TYR A 91 1.29 8.09 -3.30
N LYS A 92 -0.03 7.92 -3.34
CA LYS A 92 -0.66 6.74 -3.93
C LYS A 92 -0.45 6.74 -5.45
N LEU A 93 0.00 5.62 -5.98
CA LEU A 93 0.01 5.31 -7.40
C LEU A 93 -1.20 4.45 -7.78
N VAL A 94 -1.51 3.46 -6.95
CA VAL A 94 -2.61 2.50 -7.19
C VAL A 94 -3.24 2.10 -5.87
N GLU A 95 -4.54 1.82 -5.89
CA GLU A 95 -5.29 1.24 -4.79
C GLU A 95 -6.24 0.16 -5.31
N SER A 96 -6.37 -0.92 -4.55
CA SER A 96 -7.29 -2.01 -4.83
C SER A 96 -7.82 -2.54 -3.50
N GLY A 97 -9.09 -2.22 -3.21
CA GLY A 97 -9.79 -2.71 -2.03
C GLY A 97 -10.54 -3.99 -2.32
N THR A 98 -10.65 -4.88 -1.33
CA THR A 98 -11.65 -5.94 -1.35
C THR A 98 -12.97 -5.35 -0.85
N GLU A 99 -13.89 -5.02 -1.75
CA GLU A 99 -15.25 -4.65 -1.33
C GLU A 99 -15.94 -5.91 -0.77
N THR A 100 -16.42 -5.85 0.47
CA THR A 100 -17.43 -6.78 0.95
C THR A 100 -18.78 -6.35 0.39
N GLU A 101 -19.41 -7.25 -0.37
CA GLU A 101 -20.78 -7.13 -0.91
C GLU A 101 -21.82 -6.77 0.17
#